data_AF-A0A976E752-F1
#
_entry.id   AF-A0A976E752-F1
#
_cell.length_a   1.000
_cell.length_b   1.000
_cell.length_c   1.000
_cell.angle_alpha   90.00
_cell.angle_beta   90.00
_cell.angle_gamma   90.00
#
_symmetry.space_group_name_H-M   'P 1'
#
loop_
_entity.id
_entity.type
_entity.pdbx_description
1 polymer ?
#
loop_
_entity_poly.entity_id
_entity_poly.type
_entity_poly.pdbx_seq_one_letter_code
_entity_poly.pdbx_strand_id
1 'polypeptide(L)'
;MALIELRKTYNDNRALIFDALTSPVHVDVALRAHALAVDDVLISQWKKHGLDATPLSLIAVGGYGRLELFPYSDVDILILHQNADVAAIAGIEKFLSEAWDLGFEIGHSVRSIDECMTEARADATVATALLERRLITGDASSLHALEAAWKAGFDVAHFIKAKRFEQQQRYARFEDTAYNLEPNV
;
A
#
# COMPACT_ATOMS: atom_id res chain seq x y z
N MET A 1 -17.96 -5.66 14.31
CA MET A 1 -18.04 -7.01 13.71
C MET A 1 -16.92 -7.86 14.29
N ALA A 2 -17.14 -9.15 14.57
CA ALA A 2 -16.07 -9.99 15.11
C ALA A 2 -15.02 -10.29 14.02
N LEU A 3 -13.73 -10.41 14.39
CA LEU A 3 -12.61 -10.66 13.45
C LEU A 3 -12.87 -11.89 12.55
N ILE A 4 -13.48 -12.93 13.12
CA ILE A 4 -13.85 -14.18 12.44
C ILE A 4 -14.87 -13.93 11.33
N GLU A 5 -15.86 -13.07 11.59
CA GLU A 5 -16.92 -12.75 10.63
C GLU A 5 -16.38 -11.91 9.47
N LEU A 6 -15.51 -10.94 9.76
CA LEU A 6 -14.82 -10.14 8.75
C LEU A 6 -13.93 -11.00 7.85
N ARG A 7 -13.16 -11.91 8.45
CA ARG A 7 -12.34 -12.88 7.73
C ARG A 7 -13.17 -13.77 6.83
N LYS A 8 -14.32 -14.24 7.33
CA LYS A 8 -15.23 -15.09 6.55
C LYS A 8 -15.81 -14.34 5.36
N THR A 9 -16.39 -13.16 5.57
CA THR A 9 -16.97 -12.34 4.49
C THR A 9 -15.95 -12.00 3.42
N TYR A 10 -14.72 -11.63 3.83
CA TYR A 10 -13.64 -11.38 2.89
C TYR A 10 -13.30 -12.64 2.07
N ASN A 11 -13.10 -13.79 2.72
CA ASN A 11 -12.76 -15.04 2.04
C ASN A 11 -13.85 -15.52 1.07
N ASP A 12 -15.12 -15.39 1.43
CA ASP A 12 -16.27 -15.79 0.60
C ASP A 12 -16.32 -14.95 -0.70
N ASN A 13 -16.04 -13.64 -0.60
CA ASN A 13 -15.99 -12.75 -1.76
C ASN A 13 -14.68 -12.91 -2.58
N ARG A 14 -13.57 -13.22 -1.91
CA ARG A 14 -12.25 -13.36 -2.54
C ARG A 14 -12.23 -14.45 -3.61
N ALA A 15 -12.91 -15.58 -3.37
CA ALA A 15 -12.96 -16.67 -4.33
C ALA A 15 -13.59 -16.25 -5.67
N LEU A 16 -14.69 -15.48 -5.62
CA LEU A 16 -15.35 -14.96 -6.82
C LEU A 16 -14.48 -13.94 -7.56
N ILE A 17 -13.80 -13.07 -6.82
CA ILE A 17 -12.88 -12.08 -7.39
C ILE A 17 -11.71 -12.78 -8.09
N PHE A 18 -11.16 -13.83 -7.48
CA PHE A 18 -10.01 -14.55 -8.04
C PHE A 18 -10.41 -15.38 -9.26
N ASP A 19 -11.61 -15.97 -9.26
CA ASP A 19 -12.14 -16.65 -10.44
C ASP A 19 -12.27 -15.70 -11.64
N ALA A 20 -12.72 -14.46 -11.41
CA ALA A 20 -12.83 -13.44 -12.45
C ALA A 20 -11.48 -13.07 -13.09
N LEU A 21 -10.36 -13.23 -12.39
CA LEU A 21 -9.00 -12.97 -12.93
C LEU A 21 -8.57 -14.00 -13.98
N THR A 22 -9.26 -15.13 -14.09
CA THR A 22 -8.99 -16.12 -15.16
C THR A 22 -9.45 -15.65 -16.54
N SER A 23 -10.29 -14.61 -16.60
CA SER A 23 -10.76 -13.98 -17.83
C SER A 23 -10.00 -12.68 -18.10
N PRO A 24 -9.31 -12.54 -19.24
CA PRO A 24 -8.59 -11.31 -19.62
C PRO A 24 -9.48 -10.07 -19.67
N VAL A 25 -10.79 -10.24 -19.86
CA VAL A 25 -11.77 -9.15 -19.98
C VAL A 25 -12.11 -8.53 -18.63
N HIS A 26 -11.88 -9.25 -17.52
CA HIS A 26 -12.31 -8.84 -16.19
C HIS A 26 -11.17 -8.49 -15.25
N VAL A 27 -9.91 -8.56 -15.69
CA VAL A 27 -8.72 -8.39 -14.84
C VAL A 27 -8.78 -7.07 -14.06
N ASP A 28 -8.89 -5.92 -14.73
CA ASP A 28 -8.88 -4.61 -14.06
C ASP A 28 -10.02 -4.45 -13.06
N VAL A 29 -11.20 -4.98 -13.38
CA VAL A 29 -12.38 -4.92 -12.52
C VAL A 29 -12.18 -5.82 -11.29
N ALA A 30 -11.62 -7.02 -11.48
CA ALA A 30 -11.35 -7.96 -10.41
C ALA A 30 -10.25 -7.46 -9.48
N LEU A 31 -9.14 -6.92 -10.00
CA LEU A 31 -8.07 -6.33 -9.19
C LEU A 31 -8.57 -5.14 -8.35
N ARG A 32 -9.38 -4.27 -8.96
CA ARG A 32 -10.02 -3.17 -8.25
C ARG A 32 -10.98 -3.68 -7.16
N ALA A 33 -11.81 -4.66 -7.47
CA ALA A 33 -12.73 -5.25 -6.50
C ALA A 33 -11.97 -5.89 -5.33
N HIS A 34 -10.84 -6.57 -5.61
CA HIS A 34 -9.95 -7.11 -4.60
C HIS A 34 -9.41 -6.02 -3.69
N ALA A 35 -8.83 -4.96 -4.26
CA ALA A 35 -8.28 -3.84 -3.48
C ALA A 35 -9.34 -3.18 -2.60
N LEU A 36 -10.55 -2.95 -3.11
CA LEU A 36 -11.65 -2.35 -2.32
C LEU A 36 -12.16 -3.30 -1.22
N ALA A 37 -12.18 -4.61 -1.45
CA ALA A 37 -12.52 -5.58 -0.41
C ALA A 37 -11.48 -5.58 0.72
N VAL A 38 -10.19 -5.38 0.40
CA VAL A 38 -9.14 -5.19 1.41
C VAL A 38 -9.31 -3.85 2.14
N ASP A 39 -9.63 -2.76 1.43
CA ASP A 39 -9.93 -1.46 2.06
C ASP A 39 -11.02 -1.61 3.14
N ASP A 40 -12.14 -2.29 2.83
CA ASP A 40 -13.24 -2.47 3.78
C ASP A 40 -12.79 -3.17 5.07
N VAL A 41 -11.94 -4.19 4.93
CA VAL A 41 -11.37 -4.92 6.06
C VAL A 41 -10.44 -4.01 6.87
N LEU A 42 -9.54 -3.29 6.22
CA LEU A 42 -8.62 -2.38 6.89
C LEU A 42 -9.36 -1.23 7.57
N ILE A 43 -10.41 -0.67 6.96
CA ILE A 43 -11.25 0.39 7.54
C ILE A 43 -11.98 -0.11 8.78
N SER A 44 -12.53 -1.33 8.74
CA SER A 44 -13.18 -1.93 9.91
C SER A 44 -12.19 -2.09 11.06
N GLN A 45 -10.98 -2.56 10.78
CA GLN A 45 -9.93 -2.74 11.78
C GLN A 45 -9.40 -1.40 12.31
N TRP A 46 -9.24 -0.41 11.44
CA TRP A 46 -8.83 0.95 11.79
C TRP A 46 -9.78 1.57 12.83
N LYS A 47 -11.09 1.48 12.59
CA LYS A 47 -12.13 1.97 13.51
C LYS A 47 -12.18 1.17 14.80
N LYS A 48 -12.02 -0.16 14.73
CA LYS A 48 -12.01 -1.04 15.93
C LYS A 48 -10.94 -0.60 16.94
N HIS A 49 -9.79 -0.15 16.45
CA HIS A 49 -8.68 0.32 17.29
C HIS A 49 -8.73 1.82 17.59
N GLY A 50 -9.81 2.51 17.24
CA GLY A 50 -10.03 3.93 17.53
C GLY A 50 -9.11 4.89 16.77
N LEU A 51 -8.48 4.42 15.69
CA LEU A 51 -7.53 5.22 14.91
C LEU A 51 -8.24 6.28 14.05
N ASP A 52 -9.55 6.13 13.81
CA ASP A 52 -10.39 7.13 13.15
C ASP A 52 -10.64 8.38 14.00
N ALA A 53 -10.41 8.31 15.30
CA ALA A 53 -10.44 9.46 16.21
C ALA A 53 -9.07 10.17 16.36
N THR A 54 -8.05 9.73 15.62
CA THR A 54 -6.69 10.28 15.68
C THR A 54 -6.35 11.06 14.40
N PRO A 55 -5.37 11.99 14.43
CA PRO A 55 -4.91 12.72 13.25
C PRO A 55 -3.97 11.85 12.37
N LEU A 56 -4.36 10.60 12.12
CA LEU A 56 -3.64 9.65 11.30
C LEU A 56 -4.36 9.44 9.97
N SER A 57 -3.60 9.12 8.93
CA SER A 57 -4.13 8.66 7.64
C SER A 57 -3.63 7.29 7.31
N LEU A 58 -4.52 6.42 6.84
CA LEU A 58 -4.19 5.14 6.26
C LEU A 58 -4.21 5.27 4.74
N ILE A 59 -3.05 5.05 4.12
CA ILE A 59 -2.81 5.27 2.69
C ILE A 59 -2.34 3.96 2.08
N ALA A 60 -2.98 3.50 1.00
CA ALA A 60 -2.43 2.44 0.16
C ALA A 60 -1.31 3.02 -0.71
N VAL A 61 -0.22 2.29 -0.90
CA VAL A 61 0.90 2.69 -1.79
C VAL A 61 1.20 1.57 -2.79
N GLY A 62 2.03 1.85 -3.80
CA GLY A 62 2.42 0.82 -4.78
C GLY A 62 1.24 0.30 -5.63
N GLY A 63 1.29 -0.98 -6.00
CA GLY A 63 0.22 -1.64 -6.77
C GLY A 63 -1.13 -1.62 -6.06
N TYR A 64 -1.14 -1.74 -4.72
CA TYR A 64 -2.36 -1.63 -3.93
C TYR A 64 -2.96 -0.22 -4.01
N GLY A 65 -2.12 0.82 -3.95
CA GLY A 65 -2.54 2.20 -4.14
C GLY A 65 -3.13 2.47 -5.52
N ARG A 66 -2.60 1.82 -6.58
CA ARG A 66 -3.17 1.87 -7.94
C ARG A 66 -4.47 1.07 -8.13
N LEU A 67 -4.96 0.36 -7.10
CA LEU A 67 -6.07 -0.59 -7.19
C LEU A 67 -5.77 -1.80 -8.10
N GLU A 68 -4.50 -2.16 -8.21
CA GLU A 68 -3.99 -3.30 -9.00
C GLU A 68 -3.48 -4.40 -8.05
N LEU A 69 -4.29 -4.78 -7.06
CA LEU A 69 -3.90 -5.78 -6.06
C LEU A 69 -4.12 -7.20 -6.61
N PHE A 70 -3.05 -7.87 -6.99
CA PHE A 70 -3.12 -9.25 -7.48
C PHE A 70 -3.33 -10.25 -6.32
N PRO A 71 -3.81 -11.48 -6.63
CA PRO A 71 -3.84 -12.55 -5.66
C PRO A 71 -2.47 -12.75 -5.03
N TYR A 72 -2.44 -12.88 -3.70
CA TYR A 72 -1.22 -13.11 -2.93
C TYR A 72 -0.17 -11.98 -2.99
N SER A 73 -0.49 -10.82 -3.59
CA SER A 73 0.35 -9.64 -3.45
C SER A 73 0.29 -9.08 -2.03
N ASP A 74 1.40 -8.52 -1.60
CA ASP A 74 1.50 -7.74 -0.38
C ASP A 74 0.52 -6.56 -0.40
N VAL A 75 -0.03 -6.26 0.77
CA VAL A 75 -0.90 -5.11 1.01
C VAL A 75 -0.03 -4.00 1.59
N ASP A 76 0.51 -3.18 0.71
CA ASP A 76 1.42 -2.09 1.08
C ASP A 76 0.68 -0.84 1.57
N ILE A 77 0.92 -0.46 2.82
CA ILE A 77 0.29 0.69 3.47
C ILE A 77 1.29 1.69 4.06
N LEU A 78 0.92 2.96 4.04
CA LEU A 78 1.56 4.05 4.75
C LEU A 78 0.58 4.58 5.80
N ILE A 79 1.04 4.60 7.06
CA ILE A 79 0.37 5.32 8.14
C ILE A 79 1.05 6.68 8.27
N LEU A 80 0.39 7.72 7.76
CA LEU A 80 0.89 9.08 7.75
C LEU A 80 0.43 9.83 9.00
N HIS A 81 1.35 10.54 9.65
CA HIS A 81 1.06 11.37 10.82
C HIS A 81 1.69 12.76 10.71
N GLN A 82 1.08 13.76 11.36
CA GLN A 82 1.68 15.09 11.52
C GLN A 82 2.40 15.29 12.85
N ASN A 83 2.15 14.42 13.83
CA ASN A 83 2.88 14.23 15.11
C ASN A 83 2.24 13.01 15.80
N ALA A 84 2.96 11.90 15.95
CA ALA A 84 2.38 10.68 16.53
C ALA A 84 2.28 10.79 18.07
N ASP A 85 1.07 10.62 18.61
CA ASP A 85 0.83 10.47 20.05
C ASP A 85 1.05 9.01 20.48
N VAL A 86 1.47 8.78 21.73
CA VAL A 86 1.71 7.45 22.33
C VAL A 86 0.46 6.57 22.26
N ALA A 87 -0.73 7.14 22.47
CA ALA A 87 -1.99 6.39 22.34
C ALA A 87 -2.23 5.90 20.91
N ALA A 88 -1.82 6.69 19.91
CA ALA A 88 -1.93 6.33 18.50
C ALA A 88 -0.96 5.20 18.14
N ILE A 89 0.26 5.21 18.69
CA ILE A 89 1.27 4.14 18.48
C ILE A 89 0.74 2.78 18.95
N ALA A 90 0.19 2.69 20.17
CA ALA A 90 -0.35 1.44 20.69
C ALA A 90 -1.55 0.91 19.88
N GLY A 91 -2.36 1.81 19.32
CA GLY A 91 -3.45 1.44 18.40
C GLY A 91 -2.94 0.91 17.06
N ILE A 92 -1.88 1.52 16.51
CA ILE A 92 -1.24 1.10 15.26
C ILE A 92 -0.67 -0.32 15.40
N GLU A 93 0.05 -0.63 16.47
CA GLU A 93 0.63 -1.98 16.67
C GLU A 93 -0.43 -3.08 16.68
N LYS A 94 -1.54 -2.85 17.39
CA LYS A 94 -2.67 -3.80 17.45
C LYS A 94 -3.38 -3.93 16.11
N PHE A 95 -3.58 -2.80 15.42
CA PHE A 95 -4.15 -2.78 14.07
C PHE A 95 -3.32 -3.62 13.11
N LEU A 96 -2.00 -3.42 13.09
CA LEU A 96 -1.08 -4.16 12.23
C LEU A 96 -1.08 -5.65 12.59
N SER A 97 -0.96 -6.00 13.87
CA SER A 97 -0.97 -7.42 14.30
C SER A 97 -2.23 -8.15 13.86
N GLU A 98 -3.41 -7.52 14.00
CA GLU A 98 -4.65 -8.19 13.60
C GLU A 98 -4.85 -8.24 12.09
N ALA A 99 -4.27 -7.31 11.31
CA ALA A 99 -4.28 -7.39 9.86
C ALA A 99 -3.50 -8.62 9.35
N TRP A 100 -2.38 -8.95 9.99
CA TRP A 100 -1.64 -10.19 9.74
C TRP A 100 -2.46 -11.44 10.08
N ASP A 101 -3.16 -11.45 11.23
CA ASP A 101 -4.00 -12.59 11.65
C ASP A 101 -5.18 -12.87 10.71
N LEU A 102 -5.59 -11.86 9.91
CA LEU A 102 -6.60 -12.00 8.87
C LEU A 102 -6.06 -12.69 7.60
N GLY A 103 -4.74 -12.87 7.51
CA GLY A 103 -4.06 -13.54 6.40
C GLY A 103 -3.57 -12.59 5.31
N PHE A 104 -3.44 -11.29 5.61
CA PHE A 104 -2.76 -10.36 4.72
C PHE A 104 -1.26 -10.32 5.02
N GLU A 105 -0.45 -10.31 3.98
CA GLU A 105 0.96 -9.93 4.08
C GLU A 105 1.05 -8.41 3.99
N ILE A 106 1.30 -7.75 5.13
CA ILE A 106 1.22 -6.28 5.24
C ILE A 106 2.63 -5.70 5.20
N GLY A 107 3.01 -5.16 4.05
CA GLY A 107 4.10 -4.19 3.94
C GLY A 107 3.64 -2.85 4.53
N HIS A 108 4.35 -2.29 5.51
CA HIS A 108 3.92 -1.03 6.12
C HIS A 108 5.07 -0.09 6.47
N SER A 109 4.74 1.20 6.51
CA SER A 109 5.58 2.21 7.14
C SER A 109 4.73 3.20 7.93
N VAL A 110 5.27 3.71 9.03
CA VAL A 110 4.68 4.79 9.82
C VAL A 110 5.62 5.98 9.70
N ARG A 111 5.17 7.06 9.07
CA ARG A 111 6.04 8.19 8.75
C ARG A 111 5.31 9.51 8.87
N SER A 112 6.07 10.55 9.18
CA SER A 112 5.73 11.95 8.94
C SER A 112 5.90 12.33 7.47
N ILE A 113 5.39 13.50 7.09
CA ILE A 113 5.57 14.06 5.74
C ILE A 113 7.07 14.27 5.45
N ASP A 114 7.83 14.78 6.43
CA ASP A 114 9.27 15.04 6.26
C ASP A 114 10.07 13.76 6.08
N GLU A 115 9.72 12.70 6.82
CA GLU A 115 10.31 11.37 6.62
C GLU A 115 9.94 10.80 5.25
N CYS A 116 8.68 10.93 4.81
CA CYS A 116 8.29 10.50 3.46
C CYS A 116 9.12 11.21 2.37
N MET A 117 9.31 12.53 2.49
CA MET A 117 10.10 13.30 1.54
C MET A 117 11.60 12.98 1.62
N THR A 118 12.13 12.65 2.80
CA THR A 118 13.53 12.26 2.99
C THR A 118 13.80 10.90 2.37
N GLU A 119 12.96 9.91 2.68
CA GLU A 119 13.08 8.55 2.17
C GLU A 119 12.89 8.50 0.65
N ALA A 120 11.95 9.27 0.10
CA ALA A 120 11.76 9.39 -1.35
C ALA A 120 12.97 9.99 -2.08
N ARG A 121 13.75 10.86 -1.42
CA ARG A 121 15.00 11.39 -2.01
C ARG A 121 16.14 10.37 -1.95
N ALA A 122 16.13 9.50 -0.95
CA ALA A 122 17.17 8.49 -0.75
C ALA A 122 16.96 7.24 -1.62
N ASP A 123 15.69 6.84 -1.85
CA ASP A 123 15.34 5.59 -2.53
C ASP A 123 14.24 5.80 -3.58
N ALA A 124 14.57 5.51 -4.85
CA ALA A 124 13.64 5.60 -5.96
C ALA A 124 12.48 4.59 -5.87
N THR A 125 12.64 3.49 -5.14
CA THR A 125 11.58 2.51 -4.85
C THR A 125 10.53 3.13 -3.94
N VAL A 126 10.96 3.75 -2.83
CA VAL A 126 10.06 4.48 -1.92
C VAL A 126 9.39 5.63 -2.65
N ALA A 127 10.14 6.36 -3.48
CA ALA A 127 9.57 7.43 -4.29
C ALA A 127 8.49 6.92 -5.27
N THR A 128 8.71 5.76 -5.90
CA THR A 128 7.72 5.14 -6.79
C THR A 128 6.46 4.77 -6.02
N ALA A 129 6.59 4.09 -4.87
CA ALA A 129 5.45 3.72 -4.03
C ALA A 129 4.63 4.94 -3.58
N LEU A 130 5.30 6.03 -3.20
CA LEU A 130 4.65 7.29 -2.80
C LEU A 130 4.02 8.06 -3.96
N LEU A 131 4.48 7.90 -5.20
CA LEU A 131 3.76 8.41 -6.38
C LEU A 131 2.43 7.69 -6.58
N GLU A 132 2.34 6.44 -6.12
CA GLU A 132 1.24 5.51 -6.32
C GLU A 132 0.32 5.45 -5.10
N ARG A 133 0.21 6.56 -4.37
CA ARG A 133 -0.53 6.65 -3.11
C ARG A 133 -2.03 6.90 -3.32
N ARG A 134 -2.85 6.30 -2.46
CA ARG A 134 -4.30 6.48 -2.42
C ARG A 134 -4.79 6.44 -0.98
N LEU A 135 -5.59 7.44 -0.58
CA LEU A 135 -6.21 7.42 0.75
C LEU A 135 -7.20 6.25 0.86
N ILE A 136 -7.05 5.43 1.90
CA ILE A 136 -8.05 4.43 2.29
C ILE A 136 -9.03 5.09 3.28
N THR A 137 -8.51 5.66 4.38
CA THR A 137 -9.30 6.33 5.42
C THR A 137 -8.42 7.23 6.31
N GLY A 138 -9.04 8.02 7.19
CA GLY A 138 -8.36 8.92 8.13
C GLY A 138 -8.32 10.37 7.65
N ASP A 139 -7.33 11.12 8.13
CA ASP A 139 -7.21 12.56 7.90
C ASP A 139 -6.76 12.94 6.47
N ALA A 140 -7.72 13.21 5.60
CA ALA A 140 -7.44 13.64 4.22
C ALA A 140 -6.55 14.89 4.10
N SER A 141 -6.49 15.76 5.14
CA SER A 141 -5.63 16.95 5.10
C SER A 141 -4.14 16.60 5.10
N SER A 142 -3.76 15.50 5.77
CA SER A 142 -2.40 14.99 5.78
C SER A 142 -1.94 14.50 4.41
N LEU A 143 -2.81 13.82 3.65
CA LEU A 143 -2.49 13.43 2.28
C LEU A 143 -2.30 14.66 1.37
N HIS A 144 -3.19 15.65 1.47
CA HIS A 144 -3.04 16.89 0.70
C HIS A 144 -1.75 17.66 1.04
N ALA A 145 -1.35 17.65 2.32
CA ALA A 145 -0.08 18.24 2.74
C ALA A 145 1.12 17.49 2.15
N LEU A 146 1.09 16.16 2.11
CA LEU A 146 2.11 15.36 1.41
C LEU A 146 2.11 15.64 -0.09
N GLU A 147 0.96 15.80 -0.75
CA GLU A 147 0.89 16.23 -2.16
C GLU A 147 1.52 17.60 -2.40
N ALA A 148 1.28 18.56 -1.51
CA ALA A 148 1.87 19.88 -1.59
C ALA A 148 3.40 19.83 -1.42
N ALA A 149 3.89 19.10 -0.41
CA ALA A 149 5.32 18.89 -0.19
C ALA A 149 5.98 18.20 -1.39
N TRP A 150 5.32 17.20 -1.97
CA TRP A 150 5.78 16.51 -3.16
C TRP A 150 5.91 17.45 -4.36
N LYS A 151 4.86 18.24 -4.64
CA LYS A 151 4.88 19.22 -5.74
C LYS A 151 5.97 20.27 -5.56
N ALA A 152 6.26 20.67 -4.32
CA ALA A 152 7.25 21.70 -4.02
C ALA A 152 8.70 21.18 -4.04
N GLY A 153 8.93 19.92 -3.63
CA GLY A 153 10.27 19.44 -3.30
C GLY A 153 10.72 18.16 -4.00
N PHE A 154 9.89 17.52 -4.83
CA PHE A 154 10.28 16.29 -5.52
C PHE A 154 11.16 16.57 -6.74
N ASP A 155 12.40 16.07 -6.72
CA ASP A 155 13.34 16.19 -7.84
C ASP A 155 13.05 15.11 -8.89
N VAL A 156 12.20 15.47 -9.86
CA VAL A 156 11.82 14.60 -11.00
C VAL A 156 13.04 14.19 -11.82
N ALA A 157 14.03 15.07 -11.99
CA ALA A 157 15.20 14.76 -12.82
C ALA A 157 16.11 13.73 -12.13
N HIS A 158 16.30 13.87 -10.81
CA HIS A 158 17.00 12.87 -10.01
C HIS A 158 16.25 11.53 -10.05
N PHE A 159 14.93 11.53 -9.84
CA PHE A 159 14.11 10.33 -9.88
C PHE A 159 14.20 9.57 -11.22
N ILE A 160 14.09 10.28 -12.35
CA ILE A 160 14.21 9.66 -13.69
C ILE A 160 15.59 9.03 -13.88
N LYS A 161 16.66 9.71 -13.45
CA LYS A 161 18.03 9.16 -13.54
C LYS A 161 18.15 7.89 -12.69
N ALA A 162 17.64 7.91 -11.46
CA ALA A 162 17.66 6.75 -10.57
C ALA A 162 16.88 5.56 -11.17
N LYS A 163 15.67 5.76 -11.70
CA LYS A 163 14.89 4.69 -12.35
C LYS A 163 15.57 4.12 -13.60
N ARG A 164 16.21 4.95 -14.42
CA ARG A 164 17.01 4.47 -15.57
C ARG A 164 18.18 3.61 -15.11
N PHE A 165 18.88 4.02 -14.06
CA PHE A 165 19.98 3.26 -13.51
C PHE A 165 19.52 1.92 -12.92
N GLU A 166 18.42 1.91 -12.16
CA GLU A 166 17.80 0.67 -11.65
C GLU A 166 17.41 -0.27 -12.79
N GLN A 167 16.83 0.26 -13.87
CA GLN A 167 16.49 -0.51 -15.06
C GLN A 167 17.75 -1.10 -15.73
N GLN A 168 18.81 -0.31 -15.90
CA GLN A 168 20.09 -0.79 -16.44
C GLN A 168 20.72 -1.88 -15.57
N GLN A 169 20.68 -1.72 -14.25
CA GLN A 169 21.16 -2.73 -13.32
C GLN A 169 20.36 -4.02 -13.41
N ARG A 170 19.02 -3.93 -13.50
CA ARG A 170 18.18 -5.10 -13.74
C ARG A 170 18.57 -5.80 -15.04
N TYR A 171 18.68 -5.07 -16.15
CA TYR A 171 19.12 -5.66 -17.42
C TYR A 171 20.50 -6.32 -17.32
N ALA A 172 21.46 -5.69 -16.65
CA ALA A 172 22.81 -6.23 -16.48
C ALA A 172 22.86 -7.48 -15.59
N ARG A 173 21.94 -7.62 -14.62
CA ARG A 173 21.84 -8.82 -13.77
C ARG A 173 21.25 -10.03 -14.48
N PHE A 174 20.52 -9.83 -15.59
CA PHE A 174 19.75 -10.89 -16.26
C PHE A 174 20.32 -11.36 -17.61
N GLU A 175 21.57 -11.01 -17.96
CA GLU A 175 22.34 -11.48 -19.14
C GLU A 175 21.50 -12.05 -20.30
N ASP A 176 20.65 -11.22 -20.90
CA ASP A 176 20.03 -11.48 -22.22
C ASP A 176 19.33 -12.84 -22.39
N THR A 177 18.62 -13.34 -21.36
CA THR A 177 17.67 -14.45 -21.55
C THR A 177 16.26 -14.02 -21.19
N ALA A 178 15.40 -13.93 -22.20
CA ALA A 178 13.96 -13.64 -22.08
C ALA A 178 13.16 -14.67 -21.24
N TYR A 179 13.83 -15.63 -20.60
CA TYR A 179 13.26 -16.80 -19.95
C TYR A 179 13.50 -16.86 -18.42
N ASN A 180 14.17 -15.87 -17.83
CA ASN A 180 14.53 -15.92 -16.40
C ASN A 180 13.53 -15.21 -15.46
N LEU A 181 12.23 -15.24 -15.79
CA LEU A 181 11.18 -15.02 -14.81
C LEU A 181 11.03 -16.30 -14.01
N GLU A 182 11.83 -16.48 -12.96
CA GLU A 182 11.46 -17.45 -11.94
C GLU A 182 10.20 -16.94 -11.22
N PRO A 183 9.10 -17.71 -11.20
CA PRO A 183 7.97 -17.39 -10.35
C PRO A 183 8.40 -17.56 -8.89
N ASN A 184 8.09 -16.58 -8.04
CA ASN A 184 8.00 -16.86 -6.61
C ASN A 184 6.83 -17.82 -6.43
N VAL A 185 7.13 -19.09 -6.13
CA VAL A 185 6.15 -20.15 -5.77
C VAL A 185 6.15 -20.32 -4.26
#